data_AF-A0A2S2NE41-F1
#
_entry.id   AF-A0A2S2NE41-F1
#
_cell.length_a   1.000
_cell.length_b   1.000
_cell.length_c   1.000
_cell.angle_alpha   90.00
_cell.angle_beta   90.00
_cell.angle_gamma   90.00
#
_symmetry.space_group_name_H-M   'P 1'
#
loop_
_entity.id
_entity.type
_entity.pdbx_description
1 polymer ?
#
loop_
_entity_poly.entity_id
_entity_poly.type
_entity_poly.pdbx_seq_one_letter_code
_entity_poly.pdbx_strand_id
1 'polypeptide(L)'
;RTVANSHFTYDELYTTLTRIESCLNSRPLTPLSNDPSDLSVLTPAHFLIGSSLQALPESSGLDVPTTHLNRWQRVQQVVQQIWSRWSKEYLCQLQQRTKWLSSKGVSLKIGMLMLIKDNNLPPLHWQRGRVIDIHPGNDGVIRVA
;
A
#
# COMPACT_ATOMS: atom_id res chain seq x y z
N ARG A 1 -14.00 22.84 -11.01
CA ARG A 1 -13.08 21.84 -11.62
C ARG A 1 -13.63 20.46 -11.27
N THR A 2 -13.78 19.55 -12.22
CA THR A 2 -14.41 18.23 -12.01
C THR A 2 -13.33 17.15 -11.88
N VAL A 3 -13.48 16.29 -10.88
CA VAL A 3 -12.80 14.99 -10.81
C VAL A 3 -13.93 13.96 -10.78
N ALA A 4 -14.04 13.14 -11.83
CA ALA A 4 -15.23 12.32 -12.11
C ALA A 4 -16.55 13.16 -12.23
N ASN A 5 -17.70 12.54 -12.00
CA ASN A 5 -19.05 13.16 -12.05
C ASN A 5 -19.38 14.07 -10.85
N SER A 6 -18.38 14.46 -10.05
CA SER A 6 -18.56 15.22 -8.83
C SER A 6 -17.88 16.59 -8.88
N HIS A 7 -18.62 17.64 -8.50
CA HIS A 7 -18.09 18.98 -8.32
C HIS A 7 -17.37 19.07 -6.97
N PHE A 8 -16.05 19.30 -7.01
CA PHE A 8 -15.25 19.62 -5.84
C PHE A 8 -15.00 21.14 -5.76
N THR A 9 -15.03 21.70 -4.55
CA THR A 9 -14.43 23.02 -4.31
C THR A 9 -12.91 22.94 -4.41
N TYR A 10 -12.27 24.11 -4.47
CA TYR A 10 -10.82 24.19 -4.47
C TYR A 10 -10.21 23.45 -3.27
N ASP A 11 -10.70 23.72 -2.06
CA ASP A 11 -10.16 23.11 -0.83
C ASP A 11 -10.34 21.60 -0.80
N GLU A 12 -11.48 21.09 -1.26
CA GLU A 12 -11.72 19.65 -1.32
C GLU A 12 -10.77 18.98 -2.32
N LEU A 13 -10.61 19.57 -3.51
CA LEU A 13 -9.71 19.05 -4.53
C LEU A 13 -8.26 19.09 -4.05
N TYR A 14 -7.82 20.21 -3.48
CA TYR A 14 -6.47 20.39 -2.96
C TYR A 14 -6.18 19.36 -1.86
N THR A 15 -7.08 19.23 -0.88
CA THR A 15 -6.98 18.23 0.20
C THR A 15 -6.92 16.81 -0.37
N THR A 16 -7.75 16.50 -1.36
CA THR A 16 -7.75 15.18 -2.00
C THR A 16 -6.40 14.90 -2.67
N LEU A 17 -5.86 15.85 -3.43
CA LEU A 17 -4.57 15.71 -4.11
C LEU A 17 -3.41 15.53 -3.14
N THR A 18 -3.35 16.32 -2.06
CA THR A 18 -2.31 16.18 -1.02
C THR A 18 -2.38 14.82 -0.33
N ARG A 19 -3.58 14.28 -0.13
CA ARG A 19 -3.73 12.93 0.44
C ARG A 19 -3.34 11.82 -0.54
N ILE A 20 -3.62 11.99 -1.83
CA ILE A 20 -3.14 11.08 -2.87
C ILE A 20 -1.61 11.08 -2.91
N GLU A 21 -0.98 12.26 -2.91
CA GLU A 21 0.48 12.39 -2.83
C GLU A 21 1.04 11.63 -1.62
N SER A 22 0.39 11.77 -0.46
CA SER A 22 0.76 11.03 0.74
C SER A 22 0.70 9.51 0.54
N CYS A 23 -0.35 9.00 -0.12
CA CYS A 23 -0.46 7.58 -0.48
C CYS A 23 0.72 7.11 -1.33
N LEU A 24 1.09 7.87 -2.36
CA LEU A 24 2.21 7.52 -3.25
C LEU A 24 3.55 7.54 -2.51
N ASN A 25 3.75 8.50 -1.60
CA ASN A 25 4.99 8.70 -0.85
C ASN A 25 5.12 7.80 0.39
N SER A 26 4.03 7.17 0.82
CA SER A 26 4.05 6.14 1.87
C SER A 26 4.58 4.78 1.40
N ARG A 27 4.81 4.59 0.09
CA ARG A 27 5.17 3.28 -0.47
C ARG A 27 6.47 2.73 0.14
N PRO A 28 6.50 1.47 0.61
CA PRO A 28 7.71 0.81 1.11
C PRO A 28 8.72 0.58 -0.01
N LEU A 29 9.99 0.91 0.22
CA LEU A 29 11.09 0.70 -0.73
C LEU A 29 11.99 -0.48 -0.31
N THR A 30 12.45 -0.46 0.94
CA THR A 30 13.39 -1.46 1.49
C THR A 30 13.29 -1.48 3.02
N PRO A 31 13.66 -2.58 3.70
CA PRO A 31 13.82 -2.57 5.15
C PRO A 31 14.83 -1.52 5.61
N LEU A 32 14.58 -0.88 6.75
CA LEU A 32 15.49 0.12 7.33
C LEU A 32 16.56 -0.52 8.22
N SER A 33 16.25 -1.69 8.80
CA SER A 33 17.10 -2.42 9.74
C SER A 33 17.20 -3.90 9.36
N ASN A 34 18.27 -4.55 9.79
CA ASN A 34 18.45 -5.99 9.71
C ASN A 34 17.88 -6.73 10.93
N ASP A 35 17.53 -6.01 12.01
CA ASP A 35 17.00 -6.58 13.25
C ASP A 35 15.75 -7.42 12.98
N PRO A 36 15.70 -8.73 13.36
CA PRO A 36 14.53 -9.60 13.22
C PRO A 36 13.22 -9.04 13.77
N SER A 37 13.29 -8.24 14.84
CA SER A 37 12.13 -7.67 15.51
C SER A 37 11.65 -6.36 14.90
N ASP A 38 12.46 -5.73 14.05
CA ASP A 38 12.09 -4.48 13.39
C ASP A 38 11.46 -4.73 12.02
N LEU A 39 10.24 -4.19 11.83
CA LEU A 39 9.49 -4.23 10.58
C LEU A 39 9.49 -2.88 9.86
N SER A 40 10.29 -1.91 10.31
CA SER A 40 10.38 -0.59 9.71
C SER A 40 10.88 -0.66 8.26
N VAL A 41 10.29 0.21 7.42
CA VAL A 41 10.60 0.30 6.00
C VAL A 41 10.97 1.72 5.65
N LEU A 42 11.97 1.86 4.80
CA LEU A 42 12.27 3.11 4.12
C LEU A 42 11.16 3.39 3.10
N THR A 43 10.71 4.64 3.05
CA THR A 43 9.69 5.13 2.12
C THR A 43 10.16 6.46 1.51
N PRO A 44 9.64 6.89 0.35
CA PRO A 44 9.95 8.21 -0.19
C PRO A 44 9.70 9.36 0.81
N ALA A 45 8.68 9.24 1.66
CA ALA A 45 8.39 10.23 2.70
C ALA A 45 9.57 10.46 3.65
N HIS A 46 10.37 9.44 3.96
CA HIS A 46 11.56 9.61 4.81
C HIS A 46 12.56 10.61 4.22
N PHE A 47 12.64 10.72 2.89
CA PHE A 47 13.50 11.71 2.24
C PHE A 47 12.84 13.10 2.14
N LEU A 48 11.52 13.15 1.99
CA LEU A 48 10.79 14.41 1.79
C LEU A 48 10.55 15.16 3.11
N ILE A 49 10.22 14.43 4.17
CA ILE A 49 9.81 15.01 5.46
C ILE A 49 10.62 14.48 6.65
N GLY A 50 11.56 13.55 6.43
CA GLY A 50 12.38 12.96 7.49
C GLY A 50 11.70 11.84 8.28
N SER A 51 10.50 11.40 7.91
CA SER A 51 9.75 10.38 8.66
C SER A 51 8.74 9.61 7.78
N SER A 52 8.16 8.55 8.34
CA SER A 52 7.08 7.81 7.69
C SER A 52 5.76 8.57 7.78
N LEU A 53 5.02 8.61 6.67
CA LEU A 53 3.63 9.05 6.69
C LEU A 53 2.76 7.98 7.35
N GLN A 54 1.94 8.39 8.32
CA GLN A 54 0.94 7.56 8.97
C GLN A 54 -0.39 8.30 8.97
N ALA A 55 -1.48 7.57 8.75
CA ALA A 55 -2.84 8.08 8.89
C ALA A 55 -3.54 7.35 10.03
N LEU A 56 -4.43 8.06 10.72
CA LEU A 56 -5.36 7.44 11.64
C LEU A 56 -6.33 6.54 10.85
N PRO A 57 -6.70 5.37 11.38
CA PRO A 57 -7.75 4.56 10.78
C PRO A 57 -9.06 5.36 10.71
N GLU A 58 -9.64 5.43 9.52
CA GLU A 58 -10.92 6.08 9.26
C GLU A 58 -11.96 5.01 8.90
N SER A 59 -13.22 5.24 9.26
CA SER A 59 -14.31 4.32 8.91
C SER A 59 -14.42 4.15 7.39
N SER A 60 -14.58 2.91 6.92
CA SER A 60 -14.72 2.62 5.50
C SER A 60 -16.03 3.20 4.96
N GLY A 61 -15.93 4.16 4.05
CA GLY A 61 -17.08 4.77 3.37
C GLY A 61 -17.28 4.24 1.94
N LEU A 62 -16.58 3.17 1.56
CA LEU A 62 -16.53 2.67 0.19
C LEU A 62 -17.91 2.24 -0.35
N ASP A 63 -18.74 1.63 0.49
CA ASP A 63 -20.05 1.10 0.10
C ASP A 63 -21.20 2.10 0.25
N VAL A 64 -20.92 3.29 0.79
CA VAL A 64 -21.94 4.31 1.04
C VAL A 64 -22.19 5.12 -0.23
N PRO A 65 -23.45 5.26 -0.69
CA PRO A 65 -23.78 6.13 -1.83
C PRO A 65 -23.29 7.56 -1.60
N THR A 66 -22.73 8.19 -2.64
CA THR A 66 -22.19 9.56 -2.57
C THR A 66 -23.22 10.62 -2.16
N THR A 67 -24.51 10.33 -2.35
CA THR A 67 -25.65 11.15 -1.92
C THR A 67 -25.82 11.19 -0.41
N HIS A 68 -25.34 10.19 0.32
CA HIS A 68 -25.46 10.07 1.79
C HIS A 68 -24.19 10.55 2.51
N LEU A 69 -23.19 11.02 1.76
CA LEU A 69 -21.90 11.45 2.29
C LEU A 69 -21.84 12.96 2.43
N ASN A 70 -21.44 13.42 3.62
CA ASN A 70 -21.01 14.79 3.82
C ASN A 70 -19.74 15.09 3.01
N ARG A 71 -19.45 16.37 2.83
CA ARG A 71 -18.31 16.87 2.04
C ARG A 71 -16.96 16.22 2.40
N TRP A 72 -16.65 16.18 3.70
CA TRP A 72 -15.45 15.50 4.20
C TRP A 72 -15.47 14.00 3.89
N GLN A 73 -16.59 13.31 4.11
CA GLN A 73 -16.69 11.87 3.85
C GLN A 73 -16.54 11.54 2.35
N ARG A 74 -16.92 12.46 1.46
CA ARG A 74 -16.68 12.32 0.02
C ARG A 74 -15.19 12.37 -0.32
N VAL A 75 -14.44 13.34 0.24
CA VAL A 75 -12.98 13.40 0.09
C VAL A 75 -12.34 12.11 0.63
N GLN A 76 -12.83 11.63 1.77
CA GLN A 76 -12.38 10.36 2.35
C GLN A 76 -12.59 9.18 1.44
N GLN A 77 -13.81 9.04 0.89
CA GLN A 77 -14.15 7.95 0.00
C GLN A 77 -13.25 7.92 -1.24
N VAL A 78 -12.98 9.08 -1.86
CA VAL A 78 -12.08 9.15 -3.02
C VAL A 78 -10.66 8.70 -2.67
N VAL A 79 -10.13 9.13 -1.52
CA VAL A 79 -8.79 8.72 -1.07
C VAL A 79 -8.75 7.21 -0.80
N GLN A 80 -9.79 6.65 -0.16
CA GLN A 80 -9.89 5.21 0.08
C GLN A 80 -9.97 4.40 -1.23
N GLN A 81 -10.71 4.88 -2.23
CA GLN A 81 -10.78 4.26 -3.56
C GLN A 81 -9.41 4.27 -4.27
N ILE A 82 -8.73 5.40 -4.25
CA ILE A 82 -7.39 5.53 -4.84
C ILE A 82 -6.40 4.64 -4.10
N TRP A 83 -6.44 4.63 -2.77
CA TRP A 83 -5.59 3.75 -1.96
C TRP A 83 -5.80 2.28 -2.30
N SER A 84 -7.05 1.81 -2.32
CA SER A 84 -7.40 0.42 -2.63
C SER A 84 -6.84 -0.01 -4.00
N ARG A 85 -6.95 0.87 -5.00
CA ARG A 85 -6.41 0.63 -6.34
C ARG A 85 -4.88 0.69 -6.36
N TRP A 86 -4.30 1.75 -5.82
CA TRP A 86 -2.86 2.01 -5.83
C TRP A 86 -2.08 0.92 -5.10
N SER A 87 -2.46 0.56 -3.88
CA SER A 87 -1.76 -0.45 -3.09
C SER A 87 -1.77 -1.81 -3.79
N LYS A 88 -2.91 -2.18 -4.38
CA LYS A 88 -3.06 -3.41 -5.17
C LYS A 88 -2.18 -3.40 -6.41
N GLU A 89 -2.21 -2.32 -7.20
CA GLU A 89 -1.42 -2.20 -8.43
C GLU A 89 0.08 -2.19 -8.12
N TYR A 90 0.50 -1.47 -7.09
CA TYR A 90 1.89 -1.42 -6.63
C TYR A 90 2.42 -2.80 -6.24
N LEU A 91 1.68 -3.55 -5.42
CA LEU A 91 2.07 -4.92 -5.04
C LEU A 91 2.18 -5.85 -6.25
N CYS A 92 1.27 -5.71 -7.23
CA CYS A 92 1.34 -6.48 -8.47
C CYS A 92 2.60 -6.13 -9.30
N GLN A 93 3.03 -4.87 -9.30
CA GLN A 93 4.27 -4.46 -9.99
C GLN A 93 5.52 -5.07 -9.34
N LEU A 94 5.54 -5.22 -8.01
CA LEU A 94 6.66 -5.88 -7.30
C LEU A 94 6.77 -7.38 -7.62
N GLN A 95 5.70 -8.01 -8.11
CA GLN A 95 5.62 -9.45 -8.40
C GLN A 95 5.69 -9.78 -9.90
N GLN A 96 6.19 -8.88 -10.74
CA GLN A 96 6.25 -9.12 -12.19
C GLN A 96 7.04 -10.39 -12.53
N ARG A 97 6.37 -11.32 -13.24
CA ARG A 97 6.99 -12.56 -13.74
C ARG A 97 7.60 -12.33 -15.12
N THR A 98 8.89 -12.55 -15.25
CA THR A 98 9.59 -12.59 -16.53
C THR A 98 9.36 -13.94 -17.21
N LYS A 99 8.46 -13.99 -18.20
CA LYS A 99 7.91 -15.22 -18.82
C LYS A 99 8.93 -16.14 -19.53
N TRP A 100 10.20 -15.74 -19.68
CA TRP A 100 11.21 -16.52 -20.43
C TRP A 100 12.61 -16.50 -19.82
N LEU A 101 12.80 -15.84 -18.68
CA LEU A 101 14.04 -15.93 -17.93
C LEU A 101 13.88 -17.08 -16.93
N SER A 102 14.90 -17.94 -16.84
CA SER A 102 15.00 -19.06 -15.89
C SER A 102 14.92 -18.62 -14.40
N SER A 103 14.58 -17.36 -14.11
CA SER A 103 14.43 -16.85 -12.75
C SER A 103 13.18 -17.45 -12.12
N LYS A 104 13.39 -18.40 -11.22
CA LYS A 104 12.41 -18.90 -10.24
C LYS A 104 12.09 -17.80 -9.20
N GLY A 105 11.69 -16.59 -9.64
CA GLY A 105 11.41 -15.46 -8.75
C GLY A 105 12.54 -15.12 -7.77
N VAL A 106 12.24 -14.29 -6.77
CA VAL A 106 13.11 -14.12 -5.59
C VAL A 106 12.93 -15.36 -4.72
N SER A 107 14.03 -16.06 -4.41
CA SER A 107 13.99 -17.14 -3.44
C SER A 107 13.65 -16.57 -2.07
N LEU A 108 12.49 -16.95 -1.54
CA LEU A 108 12.10 -16.64 -0.18
C LEU A 108 13.16 -17.23 0.78
N LYS A 109 13.53 -16.45 1.80
CA LYS A 109 14.46 -16.85 2.86
C LYS A 109 13.86 -16.48 4.21
N ILE A 110 14.15 -17.31 5.21
CA ILE A 110 13.81 -17.01 6.59
C ILE A 110 14.43 -15.66 6.96
N GLY A 111 13.64 -14.83 7.62
CA GLY A 111 14.04 -13.47 7.99
C GLY A 111 13.85 -12.41 6.91
N MET A 112 13.32 -12.73 5.72
CA MET A 112 12.98 -11.71 4.74
C MET A 112 11.73 -10.92 5.17
N LEU A 113 11.83 -9.58 5.09
CA LEU A 113 10.69 -8.69 5.26
C LEU A 113 9.86 -8.67 3.97
N MET A 114 8.55 -8.82 4.11
CA MET A 114 7.60 -8.93 3.02
C MET A 114 6.42 -7.98 3.23
N LEU A 115 5.83 -7.52 2.12
CA LEU A 115 4.54 -6.85 2.13
C LEU A 115 3.43 -7.88 2.01
N ILE A 116 2.44 -7.77 2.88
CA ILE A 116 1.26 -8.64 2.89
C ILE A 116 0.13 -7.90 2.20
N LYS A 117 -0.50 -8.58 1.25
CA LYS A 117 -1.68 -8.05 0.57
C LYS A 117 -2.90 -8.27 1.45
N ASP A 118 -3.47 -7.17 1.95
CA ASP A 118 -4.78 -7.14 2.59
C ASP A 118 -5.60 -6.01 1.96
N ASN A 119 -6.84 -6.33 1.57
CA ASN A 119 -7.74 -5.41 0.89
C ASN A 119 -8.47 -4.47 1.87
N ASN A 120 -8.40 -4.74 3.17
CA ASN A 120 -9.15 -4.03 4.21
C ASN A 120 -8.28 -3.02 4.99
N LEU A 121 -7.08 -2.72 4.50
CA LEU A 121 -6.17 -1.80 5.18
C LEU A 121 -6.57 -0.34 4.93
N PRO A 122 -6.51 0.52 5.96
CA PRO A 122 -6.73 1.95 5.79
C PRO A 122 -5.63 2.58 4.91
N PRO A 123 -5.89 3.77 4.33
CA PRO A 123 -4.87 4.50 3.58
C PRO A 123 -3.56 4.67 4.34
N LEU A 124 -2.44 4.63 3.62
CA LEU A 124 -1.07 4.73 4.15
C LEU A 124 -0.60 3.52 4.98
N HIS A 125 -1.46 2.53 5.23
CA HIS A 125 -1.10 1.39 6.05
C HIS A 125 -0.66 0.20 5.21
N TRP A 126 0.65 -0.06 5.21
CA TRP A 126 1.23 -1.22 4.55
C TRP A 126 1.43 -2.36 5.55
N GLN A 127 0.65 -3.43 5.41
CA GLN A 127 0.83 -4.64 6.20
C GLN A 127 2.16 -5.29 5.83
N ARG A 128 2.97 -5.56 6.85
CA ARG A 128 4.33 -6.09 6.73
C ARG A 128 4.43 -7.34 7.58
N GLY A 129 5.24 -8.29 7.12
CA GLY A 129 5.52 -9.51 7.85
C GLY A 129 6.94 -9.96 7.62
N ARG A 130 7.43 -10.83 8.50
CA ARG A 130 8.74 -11.46 8.36
C ARG A 130 8.55 -12.96 8.18
N VAL A 131 9.27 -13.52 7.21
CA VAL A 131 9.24 -14.97 6.98
C VAL A 131 9.87 -15.67 8.18
N ILE A 132 9.08 -16.45 8.91
CA ILE A 132 9.54 -17.23 10.06
C ILE A 132 9.86 -18.68 9.66
N ASP A 133 9.13 -19.22 8.68
CA ASP A 133 9.26 -20.59 8.24
C ASP A 133 8.97 -20.68 6.74
N ILE A 134 9.41 -21.76 6.09
CA ILE A 134 9.33 -21.94 4.65
C ILE A 134 8.91 -23.36 4.31
N HIS A 135 7.95 -23.48 3.39
CA HIS A 135 7.41 -24.76 2.95
C HIS A 135 7.73 -24.99 1.45
N PRO A 136 8.79 -25.74 1.12
CA PRO A 136 9.11 -26.10 -0.26
C PRO A 136 8.14 -27.16 -0.80
N GLY A 137 7.75 -27.04 -2.08
CA GLY A 137 6.99 -28.08 -2.78
C GLY A 137 7.85 -29.29 -3.14
N ASN A 138 7.23 -30.34 -3.68
CA ASN A 138 7.93 -31.56 -4.14
C ASN A 138 8.99 -31.28 -5.23
N ASP A 139 8.89 -30.15 -5.93
CA ASP A 139 9.85 -29.66 -6.94
C ASP A 139 11.01 -28.84 -6.33
N GLY A 140 11.08 -28.73 -5.00
CA GLY A 140 12.04 -27.92 -4.27
C GLY A 140 11.81 -26.40 -4.39
N VAL A 141 10.69 -25.98 -4.99
CA VAL A 141 10.35 -24.57 -5.17
C VAL A 141 9.51 -24.09 -4.00
N ILE A 142 9.97 -23.03 -3.35
CA ILE A 142 9.27 -22.40 -2.25
C ILE A 142 8.14 -21.55 -2.81
N ARG A 143 6.90 -21.89 -2.44
CA ARG A 143 5.69 -21.15 -2.84
C ARG A 143 4.88 -20.62 -1.65
N VAL A 144 5.21 -21.08 -0.45
CA VAL A 144 4.50 -20.75 0.81
C VAL A 144 5.54 -20.49 1.90
N ALA A 145 5.28 -19.44 2.70
CA ALA A 145 6.09 -18.94 3.80
C ALA A 145 5.17 -18.30 4.85
#